data_AF-A0A7C1ZTJ3-F1
#
_entry.id   AF-A0A7C1ZTJ3-F1
#
_cell.length_a   1.000
_cell.length_b   1.000
_cell.length_c   1.000
_cell.angle_alpha   90.00
_cell.angle_beta   90.00
_cell.angle_gamma   90.00
#
_symmetry.space_group_name_H-M   'P 1'
#
loop_
_entity.id
_entity.type
_entity.pdbx_description
1 polymer ?
#
loop_
_entity_poly.entity_id
_entity_poly.type
_entity_poly.pdbx_seq_one_letter_code
_entity_poly.pdbx_strand_id
1 'polypeptide(L)'
;MRIDDITVTRLIFKRFAEKFENNVEVDVAVAGAGPSGLVAARHLAKAGKKVVVFERKLSTGGGIWGGGMTFPVIIVQEESRGLLEDAGVRVIDEGNGYYSADSIETSVKLCAAAIDAGATIFNAISVEDVLLKGKQVNGFVINWSSVEVAGLHVDPLSTRAKYCVDATGHAAEVCRIVQRKAGRLNTPTGGIEEEKSMCAEIGEQTVVENTREVYPGLFVAG
;
A
#
# COMPACT_ATOMS: atom_id res chain seq x y z
N MET A 1 -1.40 37.73 -13.93
CA MET A 1 -0.02 37.39 -13.51
C MET A 1 0.56 36.46 -14.57
N ARG A 2 1.81 36.67 -15.03
CA ARG A 2 2.44 35.81 -16.04
C ARG A 2 3.17 34.67 -15.31
N ILE A 3 3.06 33.44 -15.81
CA ILE A 3 3.77 32.29 -15.25
C ILE A 3 5.26 32.38 -15.61
N ASP A 4 6.15 31.97 -14.70
CA ASP A 4 7.60 31.93 -14.88
C ASP A 4 8.11 30.49 -14.67
N ASP A 5 8.76 29.92 -15.67
CA ASP A 5 9.16 28.51 -15.69
C ASP A 5 10.19 28.17 -14.61
N ILE A 6 11.08 29.11 -14.29
CA ILE A 6 12.08 28.94 -13.23
C ILE A 6 11.41 28.92 -11.86
N THR A 7 10.42 29.79 -11.64
CA THR A 7 9.61 29.80 -10.42
C THR A 7 8.84 28.49 -10.26
N VAL A 8 8.21 27.98 -11.32
CA VAL A 8 7.51 26.68 -11.29
C VAL A 8 8.46 25.55 -10.89
N THR A 9 9.63 25.46 -11.53
CA THR A 9 10.64 24.43 -11.24
C THR A 9 11.09 24.46 -9.78
N ARG A 10 11.44 25.66 -9.28
CA ARG A 10 11.88 25.84 -7.89
C ARG A 10 10.80 25.44 -6.89
N LEU A 11 9.55 25.81 -7.14
CA LEU A 11 8.44 25.49 -6.25
C LEU A 11 8.14 23.99 -6.21
N ILE A 12 8.15 23.32 -7.37
CA ILE A 12 7.94 21.86 -7.44
C ILE A 12 9.04 21.13 -6.68
N PHE A 13 10.32 21.42 -6.99
CA PHE A 13 11.44 20.75 -6.34
C PHE A 13 11.48 21.02 -4.84
N LYS A 14 11.29 22.28 -4.42
CA LYS A 14 11.26 22.64 -3.00
C LYS A 14 10.19 21.85 -2.24
N ARG A 15 8.95 21.83 -2.76
CA ARG A 15 7.86 21.09 -2.08
C ARG A 15 8.09 19.59 -2.09
N PHE A 16 8.66 19.03 -3.15
CA PHE A 16 9.03 17.62 -3.18
C PHE A 16 10.12 17.30 -2.15
N ALA A 17 11.19 18.08 -2.11
CA ALA A 17 12.30 17.89 -1.17
C ALA A 17 11.81 17.99 0.29
N GLU A 18 11.02 19.02 0.62
CA GLU A 18 10.40 19.16 1.95
C GLU A 18 9.48 17.97 2.28
N LYS A 19 8.66 17.52 1.32
CA LYS A 19 7.77 16.35 1.52
C LYS A 19 8.58 15.08 1.75
N PHE A 20 9.65 14.86 0.98
CA PHE A 20 10.52 13.69 1.07
C PHE A 20 11.30 13.67 2.38
N GLU A 21 11.97 14.77 2.74
CA GLU A 21 12.68 14.93 4.00
C GLU A 21 11.76 14.72 5.20
N ASN A 22 10.54 15.24 5.15
CA ASN A 22 9.55 15.01 6.21
C ASN A 22 9.08 13.56 6.30
N ASN A 23 9.42 12.65 5.38
CA ASN A 23 8.98 11.26 5.40
C ASN A 23 10.11 10.23 5.48
N VAL A 24 11.37 10.65 5.71
CA VAL A 24 12.48 9.70 5.91
C VAL A 24 12.42 8.97 7.27
N GLU A 25 11.69 9.53 8.24
CA GLU A 25 11.37 8.88 9.52
C GLU A 25 9.87 9.01 9.82
N VAL A 26 9.19 7.87 9.95
CA VAL A 26 7.73 7.77 10.12
C VAL A 26 7.35 6.76 11.21
N ASP A 27 6.09 6.75 11.62
CA ASP A 27 5.58 5.69 12.49
C ASP A 27 5.33 4.41 11.70
N VAL A 28 4.68 4.53 10.53
CA VAL A 28 4.37 3.38 9.68
C VAL A 28 4.72 3.65 8.22
N ALA A 29 5.39 2.70 7.58
CA ALA A 29 5.60 2.67 6.13
C ALA A 29 4.82 1.51 5.50
N VAL A 30 4.06 1.79 4.45
CA VAL A 30 3.24 0.81 3.72
C VAL A 30 3.80 0.63 2.31
N ALA A 31 4.05 -0.61 1.91
CA ALA A 31 4.43 -0.95 0.55
C ALA A 31 3.18 -1.39 -0.24
N GLY A 32 2.83 -0.65 -1.29
CA GLY A 32 1.63 -0.87 -2.12
C GLY A 32 0.48 0.05 -1.75
N ALA A 33 -0.02 0.80 -2.74
CA ALA A 33 -1.21 1.65 -2.62
C ALA A 33 -2.45 0.98 -3.25
N GLY A 34 -2.61 -0.33 -3.04
CA GLY A 34 -3.84 -1.06 -3.33
C GLY A 34 -4.94 -0.80 -2.28
N PRO A 35 -6.10 -1.48 -2.38
CA PRO A 35 -7.21 -1.29 -1.43
C PRO A 35 -6.77 -1.50 0.03
N SER A 36 -6.13 -2.63 0.33
CA SER A 36 -5.67 -2.95 1.69
C SER A 36 -4.67 -1.92 2.22
N GLY A 37 -3.68 -1.54 1.41
CA GLY A 37 -2.68 -0.53 1.77
C GLY A 37 -3.27 0.86 2.01
N LEU A 38 -4.20 1.31 1.17
CA LEU A 38 -4.87 2.60 1.33
C LEU A 38 -5.80 2.62 2.54
N VAL A 39 -6.56 1.56 2.78
CA VAL A 39 -7.41 1.43 3.98
C VAL A 39 -6.54 1.41 5.23
N ALA A 40 -5.48 0.59 5.28
CA ALA A 40 -4.55 0.56 6.40
C ALA A 40 -3.94 1.94 6.67
N ALA A 41 -3.43 2.60 5.63
CA ALA A 41 -2.82 3.93 5.74
C ALA A 41 -3.80 4.97 6.29
N ARG A 42 -5.04 4.95 5.79
CA ARG A 42 -6.12 5.83 6.25
C ARG A 42 -6.42 5.67 7.73
N HIS A 43 -6.65 4.44 8.19
CA HIS A 43 -7.00 4.18 9.59
C HIS A 43 -5.84 4.51 10.54
N LEU A 44 -4.61 4.20 10.15
CA LEU A 44 -3.41 4.55 10.92
C LEU A 44 -3.21 6.06 11.00
N ALA A 45 -3.41 6.78 9.89
CA ALA A 45 -3.31 8.24 9.87
C ALA A 45 -4.41 8.90 10.71
N LYS A 46 -5.67 8.42 10.63
CA LYS A 46 -6.76 8.84 11.53
C LYS A 46 -6.45 8.61 13.00
N ALA A 47 -5.69 7.56 13.32
CA ALA A 47 -5.20 7.27 14.67
C ALA A 47 -3.99 8.14 15.10
N GLY A 48 -3.67 9.19 14.34
CA GLY A 48 -2.62 10.15 14.65
C GLY A 48 -1.21 9.64 14.38
N LYS A 49 -1.05 8.58 13.58
CA LYS A 49 0.27 8.07 13.18
C LYS A 49 0.78 8.82 11.95
N LYS A 50 2.09 9.05 11.90
CA LYS A 50 2.76 9.53 10.70
C LYS A 50 2.95 8.36 9.74
N VAL A 51 2.20 8.36 8.63
CA VAL A 51 2.15 7.25 7.68
C VAL A 51 2.67 7.68 6.31
N VAL A 52 3.52 6.84 5.72
CA VAL A 52 3.92 6.95 4.31
C VAL A 52 3.54 5.68 3.55
N VAL A 53 3.09 5.83 2.30
CA VAL A 53 2.79 4.74 1.38
C VAL A 53 3.68 4.88 0.15
N PHE A 54 4.34 3.79 -0.25
CA PHE A 54 5.13 3.71 -1.47
C PHE A 54 4.41 2.82 -2.50
N GLU A 55 4.15 3.37 -3.67
CA GLU A 55 3.51 2.69 -4.79
C GLU A 55 4.44 2.71 -6.00
N ARG A 56 4.67 1.55 -6.61
CA ARG A 56 5.57 1.43 -7.75
C ARG A 56 4.97 1.97 -9.05
N LYS A 57 3.66 1.89 -9.23
CA LYS A 57 2.98 2.44 -10.40
C LYS A 57 2.83 3.94 -10.26
N LEU A 58 2.59 4.60 -11.40
CA LEU A 58 2.23 6.02 -11.39
C LEU A 58 0.84 6.23 -10.77
N SER A 59 -0.09 5.31 -10.97
CA SER A 59 -1.42 5.34 -10.36
C SER A 59 -1.47 4.52 -9.07
N THR A 60 -2.15 5.06 -8.06
CA THR A 60 -2.60 4.30 -6.87
C THR A 60 -3.82 3.43 -7.23
N GLY A 61 -4.29 2.61 -6.30
CA GLY A 61 -5.52 1.79 -6.44
C GLY A 61 -5.26 0.32 -6.78
N GLY A 62 -4.01 -0.05 -7.08
CA GLY A 62 -3.63 -1.44 -7.31
C GLY A 62 -4.45 -2.09 -8.44
N GLY A 63 -5.04 -3.26 -8.15
CA GLY A 63 -5.83 -4.05 -9.10
C GLY A 63 -7.30 -3.64 -9.23
N ILE A 64 -7.80 -2.67 -8.45
CA ILE A 64 -9.25 -2.38 -8.40
C ILE A 64 -9.75 -1.79 -9.72
N TRP A 65 -8.97 -0.94 -10.41
CA TRP A 65 -9.41 -0.16 -11.57
C TRP A 65 -10.24 -0.94 -12.60
N GLY A 66 -9.83 -2.16 -12.93
CA GLY A 66 -10.49 -2.98 -13.95
C GLY A 66 -11.75 -3.71 -13.47
N GLY A 67 -12.07 -3.68 -12.17
CA GLY A 67 -13.12 -4.50 -11.58
C GLY A 67 -12.98 -5.98 -11.96
N GLY A 68 -14.10 -6.66 -12.19
CA GLY A 68 -14.12 -8.06 -12.63
C GLY A 68 -14.04 -8.18 -14.16
N MET A 69 -12.98 -8.79 -14.68
CA MET A 69 -12.80 -9.03 -16.12
C MET A 69 -12.96 -7.75 -16.97
N THR A 70 -12.39 -6.63 -16.53
CA THR A 70 -12.49 -5.29 -17.16
C THR A 70 -13.89 -4.66 -17.16
N PHE A 71 -14.83 -5.24 -16.41
CA PHE A 71 -16.09 -4.58 -16.06
C PHE A 71 -15.84 -3.75 -14.80
N PRO A 72 -15.99 -2.40 -14.85
CA PRO A 72 -15.56 -1.50 -13.79
C PRO A 72 -16.52 -1.48 -12.59
N VAL A 73 -16.80 -2.66 -12.07
CA VAL A 73 -17.68 -2.93 -10.92
C VAL A 73 -16.94 -3.90 -10.01
N ILE A 74 -17.00 -3.61 -8.71
CA ILE A 74 -16.55 -4.53 -7.67
C ILE A 74 -17.75 -4.98 -6.83
N ILE A 75 -17.62 -6.16 -6.23
CA ILE A 75 -18.56 -6.69 -5.25
C ILE A 75 -17.87 -6.74 -3.90
N VAL A 76 -18.56 -6.32 -2.84
CA VAL A 76 -18.12 -6.45 -1.45
C VAL A 76 -19.24 -7.03 -0.59
N GLN A 77 -18.87 -7.61 0.55
CA GLN A 77 -19.81 -8.09 1.56
C GLN A 77 -20.15 -6.98 2.57
N GLU A 78 -21.19 -7.19 3.38
CA GLU A 78 -21.67 -6.26 4.42
C GLU A 78 -20.53 -5.72 5.30
N GLU A 79 -19.59 -6.56 5.70
CA GLU A 79 -18.48 -6.20 6.60
C GLU A 79 -17.55 -5.16 5.96
N SER A 80 -17.41 -5.19 4.63
CA SER A 80 -16.55 -4.29 3.86
C SER A 80 -17.29 -3.06 3.33
N ARG A 81 -18.63 -3.08 3.29
CA ARG A 81 -19.47 -1.94 2.89
C ARG A 81 -19.10 -0.67 3.65
N GLY A 82 -19.04 -0.78 4.98
CA GLY A 82 -18.76 0.37 5.85
C GLY A 82 -17.42 1.05 5.56
N LEU A 83 -16.40 0.28 5.17
CA LEU A 83 -15.08 0.83 4.80
C LEU A 83 -15.15 1.70 3.53
N LEU A 84 -15.97 1.28 2.56
CA LEU A 84 -16.19 2.01 1.32
C LEU A 84 -17.04 3.26 1.55
N GLU A 85 -18.16 3.14 2.25
CA GLU A 85 -19.03 4.27 2.60
C GLU A 85 -18.29 5.30 3.45
N ASP A 86 -17.46 4.86 4.41
CA ASP A 86 -16.61 5.75 5.18
C ASP A 86 -15.66 6.54 4.28
N ALA A 87 -15.15 5.95 3.20
CA ALA A 87 -14.32 6.63 2.20
C ALA A 87 -15.13 7.52 1.24
N GLY A 88 -16.45 7.57 1.42
CA GLY A 88 -17.39 8.33 0.62
C GLY A 88 -17.77 7.64 -0.69
N VAL A 89 -17.43 6.37 -0.89
CA VAL A 89 -17.80 5.60 -2.10
C VAL A 89 -19.30 5.34 -2.10
N ARG A 90 -19.95 5.53 -3.25
CA ARG A 90 -21.35 5.11 -3.42
C ARG A 90 -21.41 3.60 -3.56
N VAL A 91 -22.24 2.99 -2.73
CA VAL A 91 -22.46 1.55 -2.70
C VAL A 91 -23.93 1.27 -3.01
N ILE A 92 -24.18 0.24 -3.81
CA ILE A 92 -25.53 -0.23 -4.16
C ILE A 92 -25.76 -1.56 -3.46
N ASP A 93 -26.89 -1.68 -2.77
CA ASP A 93 -27.35 -2.95 -2.19
C ASP A 93 -27.90 -3.85 -3.30
N GLU A 94 -27.24 -4.99 -3.54
CA GLU A 94 -27.63 -5.99 -4.53
C GLU A 94 -28.51 -7.10 -3.90
N GLY A 95 -28.79 -7.00 -2.60
CA GLY A 95 -29.50 -7.99 -1.81
C GLY A 95 -28.61 -9.15 -1.34
N ASN A 96 -29.14 -9.96 -0.43
CA ASN A 96 -28.47 -11.15 0.13
C ASN A 96 -27.08 -10.88 0.74
N GLY A 97 -26.86 -9.68 1.26
CA GLY A 97 -25.57 -9.28 1.87
C GLY A 97 -24.47 -8.94 0.86
N TYR A 98 -24.82 -8.79 -0.43
CA TYR A 98 -23.91 -8.34 -1.47
C TYR A 98 -24.13 -6.88 -1.80
N TYR A 99 -23.02 -6.19 -2.04
CA TYR A 99 -22.99 -4.79 -2.39
C TYR A 99 -22.09 -4.57 -3.59
N SER A 100 -22.50 -3.69 -4.50
CA SER A 100 -21.69 -3.29 -5.64
C SER A 100 -21.22 -1.84 -5.55
N ALA A 101 -20.06 -1.57 -6.13
CA ALA A 101 -19.54 -0.21 -6.29
C ALA A 101 -18.79 -0.06 -7.60
N ASP A 102 -18.76 1.17 -8.12
CA ASP A 102 -17.91 1.52 -9.26
C ASP A 102 -16.42 1.40 -8.86
N SER A 103 -15.67 0.63 -9.64
CA SER A 103 -14.28 0.30 -9.32
C SER A 103 -13.33 1.50 -9.46
N ILE A 104 -13.64 2.43 -10.36
CA ILE A 104 -12.90 3.66 -10.60
C ILE A 104 -13.16 4.63 -9.44
N GLU A 105 -14.42 4.83 -9.09
CA GLU A 105 -14.82 5.63 -7.93
C GLU A 105 -14.15 5.13 -6.65
N THR A 106 -14.16 3.81 -6.44
CA THR A 106 -13.51 3.18 -5.28
C THR A 106 -12.02 3.48 -5.24
N SER A 107 -11.31 3.29 -6.37
CA SER A 107 -9.87 3.55 -6.47
C SER A 107 -9.51 5.00 -6.13
N VAL A 108 -10.29 5.95 -6.66
CA VAL A 108 -10.05 7.39 -6.45
C VAL A 108 -10.36 7.79 -5.01
N LYS A 109 -11.51 7.37 -4.48
CA LYS A 109 -11.96 7.80 -3.15
C LYS A 109 -11.19 7.17 -2.01
N LEU A 110 -10.75 5.90 -2.14
CA LEU A 110 -9.84 5.32 -1.14
C LEU A 110 -8.52 6.09 -1.07
N CYS A 111 -7.96 6.48 -2.22
CA CYS A 111 -6.74 7.27 -2.28
C CYS A 111 -6.94 8.65 -1.65
N ALA A 112 -7.98 9.38 -2.05
CA ALA A 112 -8.32 10.67 -1.48
C ALA A 112 -8.54 10.58 0.03
N ALA A 113 -9.33 9.60 0.49
CA ALA A 113 -9.65 9.44 1.90
C ALA A 113 -8.43 9.08 2.77
N ALA A 114 -7.41 8.41 2.21
CA ALA A 114 -6.14 8.18 2.90
C ALA A 114 -5.31 9.46 3.01
N ILE A 115 -5.24 10.26 1.95
CA ILE A 115 -4.55 11.56 1.93
C ILE A 115 -5.22 12.54 2.90
N ASP A 116 -6.55 12.63 2.87
CA ASP A 116 -7.34 13.50 3.74
C ASP A 116 -7.21 13.12 5.22
N ALA A 117 -6.96 11.83 5.50
CA ALA A 117 -6.64 11.36 6.85
C ALA A 117 -5.21 11.72 7.31
N GLY A 118 -4.35 12.21 6.41
CA GLY A 118 -2.98 12.63 6.70
C GLY A 118 -1.89 11.66 6.23
N ALA A 119 -2.22 10.59 5.51
CA ALA A 119 -1.21 9.71 4.94
C ALA A 119 -0.47 10.40 3.79
N THR A 120 0.85 10.25 3.74
CA THR A 120 1.65 10.69 2.61
C THR A 120 1.83 9.56 1.60
N ILE A 121 1.50 9.78 0.34
CA ILE A 121 1.73 8.80 -0.73
C ILE A 121 2.85 9.29 -1.66
N PHE A 122 3.79 8.39 -1.96
CA PHE A 122 4.74 8.50 -3.07
C PHE A 122 4.47 7.39 -4.09
N ASN A 123 4.12 7.78 -5.30
CA ASN A 123 3.98 6.91 -6.46
C ASN A 123 5.28 6.87 -7.27
N ALA A 124 5.38 5.94 -8.21
CA ALA A 124 6.61 5.65 -8.98
C ALA A 124 7.84 5.32 -8.11
N ILE A 125 7.63 4.80 -6.89
CA ILE A 125 8.68 4.36 -5.98
C ILE A 125 8.50 2.87 -5.67
N SER A 126 9.52 2.07 -5.98
CA SER A 126 9.59 0.66 -5.63
C SER A 126 10.24 0.49 -4.25
N VAL A 127 9.74 -0.48 -3.47
CA VAL A 127 10.42 -0.99 -2.27
C VAL A 127 11.27 -2.19 -2.71
N GLU A 128 12.59 -2.03 -2.72
CA GLU A 128 13.54 -3.03 -3.24
C GLU A 128 14.17 -3.88 -2.13
N ASP A 129 14.19 -3.37 -0.89
CA ASP A 129 14.68 -4.09 0.29
C ASP A 129 14.06 -3.53 1.59
N VAL A 130 14.45 -4.11 2.72
CA VAL A 130 14.08 -3.65 4.06
C VAL A 130 15.28 -3.15 4.85
N LEU A 131 15.04 -2.23 5.78
CA LEU A 131 16.01 -1.93 6.84
C LEU A 131 15.83 -2.90 8.01
N LEU A 132 16.94 -3.33 8.61
CA LEU A 132 16.95 -4.17 9.81
C LEU A 132 17.67 -3.47 10.97
N LYS A 133 17.07 -3.55 12.15
CA LYS A 133 17.75 -3.27 13.43
C LYS A 133 17.75 -4.55 14.26
N GLY A 134 18.87 -5.26 14.25
CA GLY A 134 18.91 -6.62 14.79
C GLY A 134 18.04 -7.56 13.95
N LYS A 135 17.02 -8.17 14.56
CA LYS A 135 16.04 -9.06 13.88
C LYS A 135 14.68 -8.39 13.65
N GLN A 136 14.62 -7.06 13.69
CA GLN A 136 13.39 -6.30 13.48
C GLN A 136 13.48 -5.48 12.20
N VAL A 137 12.47 -5.61 11.34
CA VAL A 137 12.25 -4.71 10.21
C VAL A 137 11.88 -3.33 10.73
N ASN A 138 12.62 -2.30 10.33
CA ASN A 138 12.44 -0.94 10.82
C ASN A 138 12.44 0.11 9.72
N GLY A 139 12.04 -0.27 8.51
CA GLY A 139 11.97 0.63 7.37
C GLY A 139 12.12 -0.09 6.03
N PHE A 140 12.09 0.72 4.98
CA PHE A 140 12.22 0.26 3.60
C PHE A 140 13.43 0.89 2.91
N VAL A 141 13.99 0.13 1.98
CA VAL A 141 14.94 0.61 0.98
C VAL A 141 14.15 0.83 -0.30
N ILE A 142 14.22 2.05 -0.83
CA ILE A 142 13.36 2.55 -1.89
C ILE A 142 14.16 3.10 -3.06
N ASN A 143 13.62 2.94 -4.26
CA ASN A 143 14.17 3.51 -5.48
C ASN A 143 13.06 4.00 -6.39
N TRP A 144 13.40 4.84 -7.37
CA TRP A 144 12.45 5.17 -8.43
C TRP A 144 12.17 3.92 -9.26
N SER A 145 10.90 3.60 -9.46
CA SER A 145 10.52 2.42 -10.26
C SER A 145 11.02 2.51 -11.71
N SER A 146 11.30 3.72 -12.22
CA SER A 146 11.92 3.89 -13.54
C SER A 146 13.37 3.40 -13.59
N VAL A 147 14.12 3.43 -12.49
CA VAL A 147 15.49 2.88 -12.41
C VAL A 147 15.44 1.36 -12.54
N GLU A 148 14.52 0.72 -11.81
CA GLU A 148 14.25 -0.72 -11.88
C GLU A 148 13.83 -1.14 -13.30
N VAL A 149 12.83 -0.45 -13.88
CA VAL A 149 12.33 -0.73 -15.24
C VAL A 149 13.42 -0.56 -16.31
N ALA A 150 14.29 0.43 -16.15
CA ALA A 150 15.40 0.67 -17.08
C ALA A 150 16.62 -0.24 -16.84
N GLY A 151 16.64 -1.03 -15.76
CA GLY A 151 17.76 -1.90 -15.40
C GLY A 151 19.04 -1.14 -15.07
N LEU A 152 18.93 0.07 -14.53
CA LEU A 152 20.09 0.91 -14.22
C LEU A 152 20.74 0.51 -12.89
N HIS A 153 22.07 0.62 -12.81
CA HIS A 153 22.83 0.41 -11.59
C HIS A 153 22.92 1.72 -10.78
N VAL A 154 21.88 2.01 -10.01
CA VAL A 154 21.81 3.18 -9.12
C VAL A 154 21.45 2.72 -7.71
N ASP A 155 22.23 3.16 -6.73
CA ASP A 155 21.98 2.81 -5.33
C ASP A 155 20.63 3.39 -4.83
N PRO A 156 19.87 2.62 -4.05
CA PRO A 156 18.60 3.06 -3.48
C PRO A 156 18.81 3.98 -2.26
N LEU A 157 17.73 4.62 -1.83
CA LEU A 157 17.66 5.38 -0.58
C LEU A 157 16.86 4.60 0.47
N SER A 158 16.75 5.14 1.69
CA SER A 158 16.02 4.44 2.76
C SER A 158 15.09 5.36 3.55
N THR A 159 14.01 4.77 4.05
CA THR A 159 13.05 5.40 4.97
C THR A 159 12.91 4.52 6.20
N ARG A 160 13.05 5.10 7.39
CA ARG A 160 12.87 4.42 8.67
C ARG A 160 11.41 4.48 9.11
N ALA A 161 10.90 3.37 9.61
CA ALA A 161 9.58 3.26 10.21
C ALA A 161 9.63 2.47 11.52
N LYS A 162 8.70 2.71 12.44
CA LYS A 162 8.55 1.86 13.64
C LYS A 162 7.94 0.51 13.26
N TYR A 163 7.01 0.54 12.30
CA TYR A 163 6.37 -0.64 11.71
C TYR A 163 6.28 -0.51 10.19
N CYS A 164 6.39 -1.64 9.51
CA CYS A 164 6.23 -1.78 8.08
C CYS A 164 4.98 -2.63 7.77
N VAL A 165 4.30 -2.34 6.67
CA VAL A 165 3.18 -3.13 6.17
C VAL A 165 3.47 -3.54 4.72
N ASP A 166 3.49 -4.84 4.46
CA ASP A 166 3.44 -5.39 3.11
C ASP A 166 1.98 -5.47 2.66
N ALA A 167 1.60 -4.59 1.73
CA ALA A 167 0.31 -4.57 1.05
C ALA A 167 0.51 -4.66 -0.48
N THR A 168 1.54 -5.39 -0.91
CA THR A 168 1.91 -5.55 -2.34
C THR A 168 1.03 -6.58 -3.08
N GLY A 169 -0.04 -7.06 -2.44
CA GLY A 169 -0.98 -8.04 -2.96
C GLY A 169 -0.38 -9.44 -3.06
N HIS A 170 -0.89 -10.23 -4.01
CA HIS A 170 -0.50 -11.62 -4.26
C HIS A 170 1.01 -11.86 -4.39
N ALA A 171 1.77 -10.84 -4.79
CA ALA A 171 3.22 -10.94 -4.93
C ALA A 171 3.98 -10.92 -3.58
N ALA A 172 3.37 -10.45 -2.49
CA ALA A 172 3.96 -10.42 -1.13
C ALA A 172 5.47 -10.04 -1.14
N GLU A 173 5.83 -9.01 -1.91
CA GLU A 173 7.21 -8.78 -2.34
C GLU A 173 8.15 -8.50 -1.17
N VAL A 174 7.68 -7.73 -0.19
CA VAL A 174 8.47 -7.41 1.01
C VAL A 174 8.63 -8.66 1.88
N CYS A 175 7.58 -9.47 2.03
CA CYS A 175 7.66 -10.76 2.71
C CYS A 175 8.66 -11.70 2.01
N ARG A 176 8.68 -11.73 0.66
CA ARG A 176 9.63 -12.53 -0.13
C ARG A 176 11.07 -12.08 0.15
N ILE A 177 11.29 -10.76 0.19
CA ILE A 177 12.59 -10.15 0.52
C ILE A 177 13.04 -10.58 1.92
N VAL A 178 12.19 -10.42 2.92
CA VAL A 178 12.49 -10.75 4.33
C VAL A 178 12.76 -12.24 4.49
N GLN A 179 11.94 -13.11 3.89
CA GLN A 179 12.16 -14.55 3.92
C GLN A 179 13.54 -14.92 3.37
N ARG A 180 13.92 -14.32 2.24
CA ARG A 180 15.17 -14.64 1.53
C ARG A 180 16.41 -14.08 2.23
N LYS A 181 16.32 -12.86 2.79
CA LYS A 181 17.48 -12.10 3.26
C LYS A 181 17.60 -11.99 4.78
N ALA A 182 16.50 -12.06 5.52
CA ALA A 182 16.47 -11.76 6.95
C ALA A 182 16.14 -12.98 7.83
N GLY A 183 15.23 -13.87 7.41
CA GLY A 183 14.96 -15.11 8.13
C GLY A 183 13.54 -15.64 7.98
N ARG A 184 13.20 -16.62 8.82
CA ARG A 184 11.89 -17.31 8.79
C ARG A 184 10.75 -16.34 9.14
N LEU A 185 9.67 -16.47 8.39
CA LEU A 185 8.41 -15.77 8.65
C LEU A 185 7.61 -16.47 9.76
N ASN A 186 6.69 -15.74 10.39
CA ASN A 186 5.75 -16.24 11.39
C ASN A 186 4.56 -16.96 10.72
N THR A 187 4.88 -17.97 9.94
CA THR A 187 3.96 -18.83 9.19
C THR A 187 4.21 -20.28 9.54
N PRO A 188 3.25 -21.20 9.30
CA PRO A 188 3.43 -22.63 9.60
C PRO A 188 4.70 -23.23 8.99
N THR A 189 5.04 -22.88 7.75
CA THR A 189 6.24 -23.37 7.06
C THR A 189 7.50 -22.57 7.42
N GLY A 190 7.35 -21.37 7.98
CA GLY A 190 8.41 -20.39 8.15
C GLY A 190 8.77 -19.64 6.86
N GLY A 191 8.02 -19.83 5.79
CA GLY A 191 8.10 -19.09 4.54
C GLY A 191 6.73 -18.63 4.06
N ILE A 192 6.63 -18.23 2.80
CA ILE A 192 5.37 -17.86 2.16
C ILE A 192 4.56 -19.13 1.88
N GLU A 193 3.31 -19.14 2.31
CA GLU A 193 2.39 -20.28 2.15
C GLU A 193 1.81 -20.38 0.73
N GLU A 194 2.05 -19.35 -0.10
CA GLU A 194 1.53 -19.14 -1.45
C GLU A 194 -0.01 -19.05 -1.52
N GLU A 195 -0.51 -18.48 -2.63
CA GLU A 195 -1.94 -18.45 -2.91
C GLU A 195 -2.46 -19.82 -3.40
N LYS A 196 -3.75 -20.06 -3.20
CA LYS A 196 -4.45 -21.25 -3.72
C LYS A 196 -5.38 -20.86 -4.87
N SER A 197 -5.92 -21.87 -5.54
CA SER A 197 -6.98 -21.66 -6.54
C SER A 197 -8.19 -20.92 -5.95
N MET A 198 -8.89 -20.18 -6.80
CA MET A 198 -9.99 -19.31 -6.42
C MET A 198 -11.12 -20.07 -5.69
N CYS A 199 -11.39 -19.64 -4.46
CA CYS A 199 -12.57 -19.96 -3.69
C CYS A 199 -12.92 -18.72 -2.86
N ALA A 200 -13.93 -17.95 -3.28
CA ALA A 200 -14.20 -16.64 -2.70
C ALA A 200 -14.52 -16.71 -1.20
N GLU A 201 -15.36 -17.66 -0.80
CA GLU A 201 -15.76 -17.85 0.61
C GLU A 201 -14.55 -18.09 1.53
N ILE A 202 -13.68 -19.04 1.18
CA ILE A 202 -12.48 -19.34 1.97
C ILE A 202 -11.47 -18.19 1.85
N GLY A 203 -11.33 -17.60 0.66
CA GLY A 203 -10.40 -16.50 0.39
C GLY A 203 -10.66 -15.30 1.29
N GLU A 204 -11.89 -14.76 1.26
CA GLU A 204 -12.27 -13.57 2.03
C GLU A 204 -12.09 -13.80 3.54
N GLN A 205 -12.49 -14.96 4.05
CA GLN A 205 -12.29 -15.30 5.46
C GLN A 205 -10.79 -15.35 5.81
N THR A 206 -10.01 -16.09 5.02
CA THR A 206 -8.61 -16.34 5.35
C THR A 206 -7.72 -15.12 5.14
N VAL A 207 -8.05 -14.17 4.26
CA VAL A 207 -7.30 -12.91 4.11
C VAL A 207 -7.35 -12.10 5.41
N VAL A 208 -8.52 -12.01 6.05
CA VAL A 208 -8.67 -11.32 7.33
C VAL A 208 -7.93 -12.06 8.44
N GLU A 209 -8.10 -13.39 8.54
CA GLU A 209 -7.43 -14.22 9.55
C GLU A 209 -5.89 -14.21 9.42
N ASN A 210 -5.37 -14.05 8.19
CA ASN A 210 -3.94 -14.05 7.92
C ASN A 210 -3.29 -12.67 8.00
N THR A 211 -4.06 -11.60 8.22
CA THR A 211 -3.51 -10.25 8.47
C THR A 211 -2.87 -10.20 9.86
N ARG A 212 -1.53 -10.18 9.90
CA ARG A 212 -0.75 -10.30 11.15
C ARG A 212 0.65 -9.72 11.04
N GLU A 213 1.34 -9.66 12.17
CA GLU A 213 2.80 -9.48 12.20
C GLU A 213 3.48 -10.77 11.72
N VAL A 214 4.04 -10.71 10.51
CA VAL A 214 4.65 -11.85 9.81
C VAL A 214 6.15 -11.97 10.09
N TYR A 215 6.78 -10.89 10.54
CA TYR A 215 8.16 -10.86 11.03
C TYR A 215 8.27 -9.67 11.99
N PRO A 216 9.14 -9.65 13.02
CA PRO A 216 9.20 -8.53 13.96
C PRO A 216 9.32 -7.18 13.24
N GLY A 217 8.35 -6.30 13.45
CA GLY A 217 8.24 -4.98 12.81
C GLY A 217 7.62 -4.96 11.41
N LEU A 218 7.25 -6.12 10.84
CA LEU A 218 6.59 -6.24 9.53
C LEU A 218 5.23 -6.94 9.66
N PHE A 219 4.19 -6.23 9.25
CA PHE A 219 2.84 -6.75 9.08
C PHE A 219 2.57 -7.06 7.61
N VAL A 220 1.65 -7.98 7.36
CA VAL A 220 1.12 -8.29 6.02
C VAL A 220 -0.38 -8.05 6.02
N ALA A 221 -0.92 -7.48 4.93
CA ALA A 221 -2.34 -7.23 4.76
C ALA A 221 -2.79 -7.30 3.30
N GLY A 222 -4.03 -7.75 3.11
CA GLY A 222 -4.68 -7.92 1.80
C GLY A 222 -4.26 -9.17 1.06
#